data_AF-T1BT66-F1
#
_entry.id   AF-T1BT66-F1
#
_cell.length_a   1.000
_cell.length_b   1.000
_cell.length_c   1.000
_cell.angle_alpha   90.00
_cell.angle_beta   90.00
_cell.angle_gamma   90.00
#
_symmetry.space_group_name_H-M   'P 1'
#
loop_
_entity.id
_entity.type
_entity.pdbx_description
1 polymer ?
#
loop_
_entity_poly.entity_id
_entity_poly.type
_entity_poly.pdbx_seq_one_letter_code
_entity_poly.pdbx_strand_id
1 'polypeptide(L)' 'LTAMSGPPQGLPRRLNAQYFRIEPHDPVWDAIRQEEAIQVHWPGAPEGSMIDLIGVR' A
#
# COMPACT_ATOMS: atom_id res chain seq x y z
N LEU A 1 7.24 -4.18 -1.65
CA LEU A 1 6.20 -4.29 -0.61
C LEU A 1 6.68 -5.25 0.46
N THR A 2 6.57 -4.89 1.73
CA THR A 2 6.92 -5.76 2.86
C THR A 2 5.66 -6.08 3.66
N ALA A 3 5.39 -7.36 3.92
CA ALA A 3 4.23 -7.76 4.71
C ALA A 3 4.35 -7.27 6.17
N MET A 4 3.24 -6.81 6.74
CA MET A 4 3.14 -6.33 8.11
C MET A 4 2.16 -7.20 8.91
N SER A 5 2.41 -7.37 10.21
CA SER A 5 1.55 -8.15 11.12
C SER A 5 0.23 -7.44 11.49
N GLY A 6 0.11 -6.16 11.16
CA GLY A 6 -1.05 -5.32 11.47
C GLY A 6 -0.96 -3.95 10.81
N PRO A 7 -1.95 -3.07 11.06
CA PRO A 7 -1.95 -1.72 10.51
C PRO A 7 -0.78 -0.89 11.05
N PRO A 8 -0.41 0.20 10.35
CA PRO A 8 0.42 1.24 10.93
C PRO A 8 -0.15 1.78 12.25
N GLN A 9 0.71 2.33 13.11
CA GLN A 9 0.32 2.84 14.41
C GLN A 9 -0.77 3.92 14.29
N GLY A 10 -1.77 3.85 15.17
CA GLY A 10 -2.88 4.81 15.22
C GLY A 10 -4.05 4.50 14.27
N LEU A 11 -3.93 3.49 13.40
CA LEU A 11 -5.02 3.05 12.54
C LEU A 11 -5.75 1.84 13.13
N PRO A 12 -7.10 1.79 13.02
CA PRO A 12 -7.87 0.65 13.48
C PRO A 12 -7.56 -0.59 12.63
N ARG A 13 -7.44 -1.75 13.29
CA ARG A 13 -7.32 -3.02 12.59
C ARG A 13 -8.66 -3.39 11.96
N ARG A 14 -8.67 -3.51 10.64
CA ARG A 14 -9.80 -4.07 9.88
C ARG A 14 -9.73 -5.59 9.86
N LEU A 15 -10.91 -6.22 10.00
CA LEU A 15 -11.07 -7.66 9.81
C LEU A 15 -10.80 -8.02 8.34
N ASN A 16 -10.20 -9.18 8.08
CA ASN A 16 -9.90 -9.68 6.73
C ASN A 16 -9.02 -8.77 5.87
N ALA A 17 -8.26 -7.86 6.49
CA ALA A 17 -7.29 -7.02 5.79
C ALA A 17 -5.87 -7.57 5.94
N GLN A 18 -5.12 -7.52 4.85
CA GLN A 18 -3.67 -7.75 4.84
C GLN A 18 -2.96 -6.41 4.70
N TYR A 19 -1.86 -6.23 5.43
CA TYR A 19 -1.14 -4.97 5.50
C TYR A 19 0.23 -5.12 4.87
N PHE A 20 0.59 -4.17 4.03
CA PHE A 20 1.87 -4.11 3.36
C PHE A 20 2.47 -2.71 3.48
N ARG A 21 3.77 -2.64 3.74
CA ARG A 21 4.55 -1.40 3.66
C ARG A 21 5.11 -1.23 2.26
N ILE A 22 4.97 -0.03 1.70
CA ILE A 22 5.74 0.40 0.53
C ILE A 22 7.09 0.87 1.05
N GLU A 23 8.16 0.17 0.68
CA GLU A 23 9.52 0.58 1.06
C GLU A 23 10.00 1.67 0.10
N PRO A 24 10.54 2.80 0.59
CA PRO A 24 11.03 3.89 -0.26
C PRO A 24 12.42 3.61 -0.89
N HIS A 25 12.96 2.40 -0.73
CA HIS A 25 14.31 2.05 -1.15
C HIS A 25 14.32 1.48 -2.58
N ASP A 26 14.05 2.32 -3.59
CA ASP A 26 14.24 1.98 -5.01
C ASP A 26 14.09 3.24 -5.90
N PRO A 27 14.79 3.40 -7.04
CA PRO A 27 14.48 4.39 -8.09
C PRO A 27 12.99 4.53 -8.45
N VAL A 28 12.17 3.51 -8.20
CA VAL A 28 10.70 3.61 -8.32
C VAL A 28 10.11 4.71 -7.45
N TRP A 29 10.66 4.98 -6.26
CA TRP A 29 10.18 6.06 -5.38
C TRP A 29 10.48 7.45 -5.95
N ASP A 30 11.61 7.61 -6.64
CA ASP A 30 11.95 8.86 -7.31
C ASP A 30 11.00 9.15 -8.47
N ALA A 31 10.63 8.13 -9.25
CA ALA A 31 9.61 8.24 -10.29
C ALA A 31 8.25 8.64 -9.70
N ILE A 32 7.81 8.01 -8.60
CA ILE A 32 6.57 8.39 -7.90
C ILE A 32 6.60 9.86 -7.47
N ARG A 33 7.74 10.35 -6.96
CA ARG A 33 7.89 11.76 -6.57
C ARG A 33 7.84 12.70 -7.79
N GLN A 34 8.43 12.31 -8.90
CA GLN A 34 8.47 13.13 -10.11
C GLN A 34 7.13 13.16 -10.84
N GLU A 35 6.42 12.04 -10.87
CA GLU A 35 5.14 11.86 -11.56
C GLU A 35 3.94 12.25 -10.68
N GLU A 36 4.16 12.41 -9.37
CA GLU A 36 3.12 12.70 -8.36
C GLU A 36 1.95 11.69 -8.40
N ALA A 37 2.21 10.47 -8.84
CA ALA A 37 1.20 9.45 -9.08
C ALA A 37 1.66 8.08 -8.59
N ILE A 38 0.70 7.31 -8.07
CA ILE A 38 0.86 5.88 -7.78
C ILE A 38 -0.26 5.15 -8.52
N GLN A 39 0.11 4.18 -9.35
CA GLN A 39 -0.82 3.29 -10.02
C GLN A 39 -0.67 1.88 -9.45
N VAL A 40 -1.79 1.23 -9.15
CA VAL A 40 -1.80 -0.17 -8.74
C VAL A 40 -2.43 -1.00 -9.83
N HIS A 41 -1.67 -1.97 -10.34
CA HIS A 41 -2.15 -2.96 -11.28
C HIS A 41 -2.34 -4.29 -10.55
N TRP A 42 -3.58 -4.73 -10.40
CA TRP A 42 -3.94 -5.99 -9.73
C TRP A 42 -4.76 -6.89 -10.66
N PRO A 43 -4.11 -7.57 -11.62
CA PRO A 43 -4.79 -8.51 -12.49
C PRO A 43 -5.28 -9.71 -11.68
N GLY A 44 -6.55 -10.09 -11.87
CA GLY A 44 -7.16 -11.22 -11.15
C GLY A 44 -7.50 -10.92 -9.68
N ALA A 45 -7.63 -9.65 -9.30
CA ALA A 45 -8.17 -9.28 -8.00
C ALA A 45 -9.53 -10.00 -7.78
N PRO A 46 -9.73 -10.69 -6.64
CA PRO A 46 -11.02 -11.29 -6.32
C PRO A 46 -12.14 -10.25 -6.34
N GLU A 47 -13.36 -10.67 -6.66
CA GLU A 47 -14.53 -9.79 -6.63
C GLU A 47 -14.71 -9.15 -5.24
N GLY A 48 -15.00 -7.85 -5.21
CA GLY A 48 -15.16 -7.09 -3.98
C GLY A 48 -13.85 -6.73 -3.26
N SER A 49 -12.68 -7.02 -3.86
CA SER A 49 -11.40 -6.58 -3.31
C SER A 49 -11.26 -5.07 -3.35
N MET A 50 -10.63 -4.52 -2.30
CA MET A 50 -10.36 -3.09 -2.17
C MET A 50 -8.91 -2.88 -1.75
N ILE A 51 -8.29 -1.82 -2.26
CA ILE A 51 -6.98 -1.34 -1.83
C ILE A 51 -7.18 0.03 -1.19
N ASP A 52 -6.71 0.16 0.05
CA ASP A 52 -6.56 1.43 0.73
C ASP A 52 -5.08 1.83 0.71
N LEU A 53 -4.76 2.96 0.08
CA LEU A 53 -3.44 3.59 0.20
C LEU A 53 -3.45 4.58 1.35
N ILE A 54 -2.52 4.42 2.29
CA ILE A 54 -2.46 5.24 3.50
C ILE A 54 -1.08 5.88 3.61
N GLY A 55 -1.04 7.21 3.54
CA GLY A 55 0.14 7.99 3.86
C GLY A 55 0.25 8.17 5.37
N VAL A 56 1.36 7.71 5.95
CA VAL A 56 1.71 7.96 7.36
C VAL A 56 2.74 9.09 7.42
N ARG A 57 2.63 9.95 8.43
CA ARG A 57 3.63 10.99 8.72
C ARG A 57 4.78 10.43 9.53
#